data_AF-A0A1R4A4Q0-F1
#
_entry.id   AF-A0A1R4A4Q0-F1
#
_cell.length_a   1.000
_cell.length_b   1.000
_cell.length_c   1.000
_cell.angle_alpha   90.00
_cell.angle_beta   90.00
_cell.angle_gamma   90.00
#
_symmetry.space_group_name_H-M   'P 1'
#
loop_
_entity.id
_entity.type
_entity.pdbx_description
1 polymer ?
#
loop_
_entity_poly.entity_id
_entity_poly.type
_entity_poly.pdbx_seq_one_letter_code
_entity_poly.pdbx_strand_id
1 'polypeptide(L)' 'MAMHTTTTTPCRVYLHPAAVFGPISLRAIEHVTGRKAVIDDTGWKVQLIPRAAHAQQKQGGAA' A
#
# COMPACT_ATOMS: atom_id res chain seq x y z
N MET A 1 -14.40 -24.37 14.55
CA MET A 1 -13.46 -23.26 14.31
C MET A 1 -13.70 -22.78 12.88
N ALA A 2 -14.31 -21.60 12.68
CA ALA A 2 -14.60 -21.11 11.34
C ALA A 2 -13.31 -20.53 10.71
N MET A 3 -12.86 -21.12 9.61
CA MET A 3 -11.72 -20.64 8.84
C MET A 3 -12.13 -19.32 8.15
N HIS A 4 -11.56 -18.20 8.59
CA HIS A 4 -11.74 -16.89 7.96
C HIS A 4 -10.88 -16.84 6.69
N THR A 5 -11.42 -17.31 5.55
CA THR A 5 -10.78 -17.16 4.24
C THR A 5 -11.06 -15.77 3.68
N THR A 6 -10.11 -14.85 3.87
CA THR A 6 -10.13 -13.56 3.16
C THR A 6 -9.81 -13.82 1.68
N THR A 7 -10.86 -14.01 0.88
CA THR A 7 -10.71 -14.16 -0.58
C THR A 7 -10.26 -12.81 -1.14
N THR A 8 -8.99 -12.76 -1.59
CA THR A 8 -8.43 -11.54 -2.17
C THR A 8 -8.77 -11.54 -3.65
N THR A 9 -9.81 -10.82 -4.07
CA THR A 9 -10.12 -10.67 -5.50
C THR A 9 -8.94 -9.94 -6.17
N PRO A 10 -8.34 -10.49 -7.25
CA PRO A 10 -7.27 -9.79 -7.94
C PRO A 10 -7.80 -8.47 -8.51
N CYS A 11 -7.16 -7.35 -8.13
CA CYS A 11 -7.47 -6.03 -8.64
C CYS A 11 -6.36 -5.56 -9.59
N ARG A 12 -6.72 -4.77 -10.60
CA ARG A 12 -5.78 -4.12 -11.53
C ARG A 12 -5.91 -2.61 -11.39
N VAL A 13 -4.79 -1.92 -11.23
CA VAL A 13 -4.73 -0.46 -11.18
C VAL A 13 -3.83 0.00 -12.32
N TYR A 14 -4.38 0.80 -13.24
CA TYR A 14 -3.63 1.38 -14.36
C TYR A 14 -3.19 2.79 -13.98
N LEU A 15 -1.89 3.05 -14.04
CA LEU A 15 -1.29 4.32 -13.65
C LEU A 15 -0.40 4.83 -14.77
N HIS A 16 -0.40 6.15 -14.98
CA HIS A 16 0.56 6.79 -15.86
C HIS A 16 1.96 6.71 -15.23
N PRO A 17 3.03 6.34 -15.98
CA PRO A 17 4.38 6.18 -15.43
C PRO A 17 4.88 7.43 -14.69
N ALA A 18 4.62 8.62 -15.24
CA ALA A 18 5.02 9.89 -14.62
C ALA A 18 4.27 10.19 -13.30
N ALA A 19 3.14 9.52 -13.04
CA ALA A 19 2.29 9.78 -11.88
C ALA A 19 2.34 8.66 -10.84
N VAL A 20 3.01 7.53 -11.10
CA VAL A 20 2.97 6.34 -10.22
C VAL A 20 3.43 6.64 -8.78
N PHE A 21 4.40 7.54 -8.63
CA PHE A 21 4.96 7.99 -7.36
C PHE A 21 4.24 9.22 -6.78
N GLY A 22 3.16 9.67 -7.43
CA GLY A 22 2.36 10.81 -6.98
C GLY A 22 1.42 10.44 -5.82
N PRO A 23 1.10 11.40 -4.93
CA PRO A 23 0.23 11.16 -3.77
C PRO A 23 -1.19 10.70 -4.16
N ILE A 24 -1.68 11.13 -5.33
CA ILE A 24 -3.00 10.73 -5.84
C ILE A 24 -2.99 9.25 -6.25
N SER A 25 -1.94 8.80 -6.92
CA SER A 25 -1.78 7.40 -7.33
C SER A 25 -1.67 6.47 -6.14
N LEU A 26 -0.91 6.86 -5.11
CA LEU A 26 -0.83 6.10 -3.86
C LEU A 26 -2.22 5.96 -3.21
N ARG A 27 -2.99 7.06 -3.11
CA ARG A 27 -4.35 7.01 -2.56
C ARG A 27 -5.28 6.10 -3.37
N ALA A 28 -5.17 6.11 -4.69
CA ALA A 28 -5.96 5.23 -5.55
C ALA A 28 -5.63 3.75 -5.30
N ILE A 29 -4.35 3.41 -5.20
CA ILE A 29 -3.89 2.07 -4.85
C ILE A 29 -4.40 1.66 -3.45
N GLU A 30 -4.31 2.55 -2.47
CA GLU A 30 -4.78 2.31 -1.11
C GLU A 30 -6.29 2.03 -1.07
N HIS A 31 -7.07 2.83 -1.80
CA HIS A 31 -8.52 2.67 -1.87
C HIS A 31 -8.92 1.33 -2.50
N VAL A 32 -8.25 0.91 -3.58
CA VAL A 32 -8.59 -0.33 -4.29
C VAL A 32 -8.10 -1.57 -3.55
N THR A 33 -6.91 -1.50 -2.92
CA THR A 33 -6.28 -2.67 -2.29
C THR A 33 -6.61 -2.82 -0.80
N GLY A 34 -7.10 -1.75 -0.15
CA GLY A 34 -7.29 -1.71 1.31
C GLY A 34 -5.99 -1.76 2.11
N ARG A 35 -4.82 -1.69 1.44
CA ARG A 35 -3.48 -1.73 2.02
C ARG A 35 -2.84 -0.36 1.94
N LYS A 36 -1.79 -0.10 2.72
CA LYS A 36 -1.04 1.16 2.61
C LYS A 36 -0.05 1.04 1.45
N ALA A 37 -0.02 2.04 0.57
CA ALA A 37 0.95 2.14 -0.50
C ALA A 37 2.07 3.10 -0.07
N VAL A 38 3.31 2.62 -0.07
CA VAL A 38 4.49 3.39 0.33
C VAL A 38 5.49 3.34 -0.81
N ILE A 39 6.16 4.47 -1.07
CA ILE A 39 7.28 4.49 -2.00
C ILE A 39 8.49 4.00 -1.21
N ASP A 40 9.16 2.98 -1.73
CA ASP A 40 10.40 2.45 -1.18
C ASP A 40 11.46 3.56 -1.05
N ASP A 41 12.42 3.43 -0.14
CA ASP A 41 13.42 4.47 0.13
C ASP A 41 14.28 4.82 -1.10
N THR A 42 14.35 3.90 -2.07
CA THR A 42 15.03 4.12 -3.35
C THR A 42 14.24 5.01 -4.30
N GLY A 43 12.93 5.21 -4.09
CA GLY A 43 12.06 6.00 -4.96
C GLY A 43 11.59 5.28 -6.24
N TRP A 44 12.04 4.05 -6.47
CA TRP A 44 11.79 3.32 -7.74
C TRP A 44 10.64 2.33 -7.69
N LYS A 45 10.08 2.06 -6.51
CA LYS A 45 9.08 1.01 -6.31
C LYS A 45 7.99 1.45 -5.34
N VAL A 46 6.75 1.05 -5.64
CA VAL A 46 5.63 1.16 -4.71
C VAL A 46 5.46 -0.19 -4.01
N GLN A 47 5.54 -0.18 -2.68
CA GLN A 47 5.32 -1.34 -1.83
C GLN A 47 3.95 -1.26 -1.16
N LEU A 48 3.28 -2.41 -1.07
CA LEU A 48 2.00 -2.56 -0.38
C LEU A 48 2.23 -3.19 0.98
N ILE A 49 1.98 -2.46 2.06
CA ILE A 49 2.08 -2.99 3.42
C ILE A 49 0.69 -3.09 4.07
N PRO A 50 0.45 -4.09 4.94
CA PRO A 50 -0.76 -4.12 5.75
C PRO A 50 -0.91 -2.83 6.56
N ARG A 51 -2.16 -2.35 6.72
CA ARG A 51 -2.43 -1.10 7.46
C ARG A 51 -1.94 -1.17 8.91
N ALA A 52 -2.02 -2.35 9.54
CA ALA A 52 -1.49 -2.61 10.87
C ALA A 52 0.05 -2.44 10.93
N ALA A 53 0.77 -2.95 9.92
CA ALA A 53 2.22 -2.82 9.84
C ALA A 53 2.66 -1.36 9.63
N HIS A 54 1.89 -0.56 8.86
CA HIS A 54 2.17 0.87 8.70
C HIS A 54 2.00 1.66 10.02
N ALA A 55 1.02 1.28 10.85
CA ALA A 55 0.84 1.91 12.17
C ALA A 55 2.04 1.63 13.09
N GLN A 56 2.59 0.42 13.04
CA GLN A 56 3.80 0.03 13.79
C GLN A 56 5.06 0.74 13.26
N GLN A 57 5.20 0.92 11.94
CA GLN A 57 6.34 1.62 11.35
C GLN A 57 6.41 3.09 11.80
N LYS A 58 5.27 3.75 12.05
CA LYS A 58 5.26 5.12 12.59
C LYS A 58 5.65 5.23 14.07
N GLN A 59 5.66 4.13 14.83
CA GLN A 59 6.01 4.14 16.25
C GLN A 59 7.51 3.88 16.51
N GLY A 60 8.27 3.44 15.50
CA GLY A 60 9.73 3.22 15.61
C GLY A 60 10.60 4.43 15.27
N GLY A 61 10.00 5.57 14.89
CA GLY A 61 10.71 6.79 14.51
C GLY A 61 10.67 7.85 15.61
N ALA A 62 11.23 7.54 16.77
CA ALA A 62 11.62 8.53 17.77
C ALA A 62 13.10 8.28 18.10
N ALA A 63 13.96 9.07 17.46
CA ALA A 63 15.34 9.31 17.86
C ALA A 63 15.49 10.82 18.02
#